data_AF-A0A316BMR4-F1
#
_entry.id   AF-A0A316BMR4-F1
#
_cell.length_a   1.000
_cell.length_b   1.000
_cell.length_c   1.000
_cell.angle_alpha   90.00
_cell.angle_beta   90.00
_cell.angle_gamma   90.00
#
_symmetry.space_group_name_H-M   'P 1'
#
loop_
_entity.id
_entity.type
_entity.pdbx_description
1 polymer ?
#
loop_
_entity_poly.entity_id
_entity_poly.type
_entity_poly.pdbx_seq_one_letter_code
_entity_poly.pdbx_strand_id
1 'polypeptide(L)'
;MSEIIEFEGERFRVRRRPGVITRLRAILVMRAYHKAERPYTRLIREFEALEGQREAMLNKLSSLTLAGADKSEKQYCMRELFRINERFGDLAAPWVKAEAKMIAARKAVDRVLATVGFEPAS
;
A
#
# COMPACT_ATOMS: atom_id res chain seq x y z
N MET A 1 -17.57 -11.56 30.80
CA MET A 1 -17.71 -12.68 29.86
C MET A 1 -17.11 -12.29 28.52
N SER A 2 -16.14 -13.06 28.06
CA SER A 2 -15.62 -12.99 26.69
C SER A 2 -16.43 -13.92 25.79
N GLU A 3 -16.68 -13.48 24.56
CA GLU A 3 -17.40 -14.21 23.52
C GLU A 3 -16.41 -14.62 22.43
N ILE A 4 -16.65 -15.73 21.74
CA ILE A 4 -15.85 -16.12 20.58
C ILE A 4 -16.67 -15.80 19.34
N ILE A 5 -16.09 -15.04 18.41
CA ILE A 5 -16.67 -14.74 17.11
C ILE A 5 -15.78 -15.30 16.01
N GLU A 6 -16.39 -15.69 14.90
CA GLU A 6 -15.70 -16.21 13.74
C GLU A 6 -15.88 -15.23 12.57
N PHE A 7 -14.79 -14.80 11.96
CA PHE A 7 -14.80 -13.85 10.85
C PHE A 7 -13.75 -14.27 9.82
N GLU A 8 -14.15 -14.44 8.57
CA GLU A 8 -13.27 -14.89 7.46
C GLU A 8 -12.47 -16.18 7.76
N GLY A 9 -13.04 -17.08 8.57
CA GLY A 9 -12.39 -18.35 8.95
C GLY A 9 -11.41 -18.24 10.13
N GLU A 10 -11.21 -17.04 10.68
CA GLU A 10 -10.41 -16.82 11.89
C GLU A 10 -11.32 -16.69 13.12
N ARG A 11 -10.93 -17.34 14.23
CA ARG A 11 -11.63 -17.27 15.51
C ARG A 11 -11.02 -16.21 16.41
N PHE A 12 -11.85 -15.33 16.93
CA PHE A 12 -11.44 -14.25 17.83
C PHE A 12 -12.18 -14.36 19.16
N ARG A 13 -11.43 -14.30 20.27
CA ARG A 13 -12.04 -14.01 21.57
C ARG A 13 -12.38 -12.51 21.62
N VAL A 14 -13.42 -12.09 22.32
CA VAL A 14 -13.83 -10.68 22.39
C VAL A 14 -14.39 -10.38 23.77
N ARG A 15 -13.87 -9.35 24.47
CA ARG A 15 -14.51 -8.88 25.70
C ARG A 15 -15.78 -8.08 25.35
N ARG A 16 -16.95 -8.51 25.82
CA ARG A 16 -18.27 -7.91 25.52
C ARG A 16 -18.39 -6.40 25.84
N ARG A 17 -17.54 -5.83 26.70
CA ARG A 17 -17.57 -4.40 27.07
C ARG A 17 -16.16 -3.84 27.24
N PRO A 18 -15.49 -3.37 26.17
CA PRO A 18 -14.26 -2.61 26.33
C PRO A 18 -14.55 -1.34 27.12
N GLY A 19 -13.70 -1.04 28.11
CA GLY A 19 -13.80 0.18 28.91
C GLY A 19 -13.66 1.44 28.05
N VAL A 20 -14.13 2.59 28.56
CA VAL A 20 -14.15 3.87 27.84
C VAL A 20 -12.77 4.25 27.27
N ILE A 21 -11.70 4.04 28.05
CA ILE A 21 -10.32 4.28 27.62
C ILE A 21 -9.95 3.46 26.39
N THR A 22 -10.31 2.17 26.35
CA THR A 22 -10.02 1.29 25.21
C THR A 22 -10.78 1.71 23.97
N ARG A 23 -12.04 2.14 24.10
CA ARG A 23 -12.83 2.68 22.98
C ARG A 23 -12.21 3.96 22.41
N LEU A 24 -11.78 4.87 23.28
CA LEU A 24 -11.10 6.11 22.86
C LEU A 24 -9.78 5.80 22.14
N ARG A 25 -8.98 4.86 22.65
CA ARG A 25 -7.75 4.41 21.99
C ARG A 25 -8.02 3.83 20.60
N ALA A 26 -9.05 2.99 20.46
CA ALA A 26 -9.45 2.43 19.16
C ALA A 26 -9.83 3.52 18.16
N ILE A 27 -10.63 4.51 18.57
CA ILE A 27 -11.01 5.65 17.71
C ILE A 27 -9.76 6.41 17.24
N LEU A 28 -8.83 6.72 18.15
CA LEU A 28 -7.61 7.45 17.81
C LEU A 28 -6.71 6.66 16.85
N VAL A 29 -6.57 5.36 17.07
CA VAL A 29 -5.75 4.48 16.23
C VAL A 29 -6.37 4.32 14.83
N MET A 30 -7.68 4.12 14.73
CA MET A 30 -8.36 4.06 13.44
C MET A 30 -8.26 5.38 12.66
N ARG A 31 -8.33 6.53 13.35
CA ARG A 31 -8.08 7.84 12.70
C ARG A 31 -6.66 7.96 12.18
N ALA A 32 -5.67 7.52 12.95
CA ALA A 32 -4.27 7.53 12.52
C ALA A 32 -4.03 6.59 11.33
N TYR A 33 -4.65 5.42 11.33
CA TYR A 33 -4.62 4.46 10.23
C TYR A 33 -5.17 5.07 8.94
N HIS A 34 -6.39 5.59 8.93
CA HIS A 34 -6.96 6.21 7.73
C HIS A 34 -6.16 7.41 7.23
N LYS A 35 -5.51 8.16 8.14
CA LYS A 35 -4.62 9.26 7.76
C LYS A 35 -3.33 8.76 7.09
N ALA A 36 -2.81 7.60 7.49
CA ALA A 36 -1.64 6.97 6.88
C ALA A 36 -1.97 6.25 5.57
N GLU A 37 -3.15 5.65 5.49
CA GLU A 37 -3.64 4.89 4.33
C GLU A 37 -3.78 5.77 3.08
N ARG A 38 -4.37 6.96 3.20
CA ARG A 38 -4.59 7.86 2.05
C ARG A 38 -3.33 8.14 1.21
N PRO A 39 -2.21 8.64 1.77
CA PRO A 39 -1.00 8.86 0.98
C PRO A 39 -0.37 7.55 0.49
N TYR A 40 -0.50 6.46 1.25
CA TYR A 40 0.01 5.15 0.86
C TYR A 40 -0.72 4.59 -0.38
N THR A 41 -2.05 4.52 -0.35
CA THR A 41 -2.88 4.08 -1.49
C THR A 41 -2.70 4.97 -2.71
N ARG A 42 -2.54 6.29 -2.51
CA ARG A 42 -2.25 7.21 -3.61
C ARG A 42 -0.93 6.85 -4.29
N LEU A 43 0.13 6.63 -3.52
CA LEU A 43 1.44 6.27 -4.07
C LEU A 43 1.39 4.93 -4.79
N ILE A 44 0.69 3.91 -4.26
CA ILE A 44 0.48 2.63 -4.95
C ILE A 44 -0.08 2.87 -6.36
N ARG A 45 -1.14 3.66 -6.48
CA ARG A 45 -1.76 3.95 -7.78
C ARG A 45 -0.81 4.70 -8.71
N GLU A 46 0.04 5.58 -8.18
CA GLU A 46 1.06 6.28 -8.97
C GLU A 46 2.15 5.32 -9.46
N PHE A 47 2.59 4.36 -8.63
CA PHE A 47 3.51 3.28 -9.04
C PHE A 47 2.88 2.40 -10.13
N GLU A 48 1.66 1.90 -9.92
CA GLU A 48 0.93 1.07 -10.90
C GLU A 48 0.77 1.78 -12.26
N ALA A 49 0.46 3.08 -12.24
CA ALA A 49 0.33 3.87 -13.45
C ALA A 49 1.68 4.06 -14.19
N LEU A 50 2.78 4.22 -13.46
CA LEU A 50 4.12 4.30 -14.05
C LEU A 50 4.59 2.93 -14.57
N GLU A 51 4.25 1.85 -13.89
CA GLU A 51 4.55 0.49 -14.35
C GLU A 51 3.83 0.19 -15.66
N GLY A 52 2.54 0.52 -15.75
CA GLY A 52 1.78 0.40 -16.99
C GLY A 52 2.36 1.24 -18.14
N GLN A 53 2.80 2.47 -17.86
CA GLN A 53 3.48 3.32 -18.86
C GLN A 53 4.81 2.70 -19.32
N ARG A 54 5.60 2.16 -18.38
CA ARG A 54 6.88 1.50 -18.68
C ARG A 54 6.65 0.27 -19.56
N GLU A 55 5.70 -0.59 -19.20
CA GLU A 55 5.36 -1.78 -19.96
C GLU A 55 4.87 -1.44 -21.38
N ALA A 56 3.98 -0.45 -21.51
CA ALA A 56 3.51 0.02 -22.82
C ALA A 56 4.68 0.54 -23.69
N MET A 57 5.63 1.26 -23.10
CA MET A 57 6.79 1.78 -23.83
C MET A 57 7.78 0.67 -24.22
N LEU A 58 7.98 -0.33 -23.36
CA LEU A 58 8.79 -1.52 -23.68
C LEU A 58 8.16 -2.34 -24.81
N ASN A 59 6.85 -2.54 -24.77
CA ASN A 59 6.11 -3.23 -25.83
C ASN A 59 6.22 -2.46 -27.15
N LYS A 60 6.06 -1.13 -27.13
CA LYS A 60 6.26 -0.28 -28.31
C LYS A 60 7.68 -0.41 -28.87
N LEU A 61 8.71 -0.35 -28.01
CA LEU A 61 10.10 -0.50 -28.44
C LEU A 61 10.37 -1.88 -29.05
N SER A 62 9.80 -2.94 -28.47
CA SER A 62 9.88 -4.30 -29.01
C SER A 62 9.24 -4.37 -30.41
N SER A 63 8.02 -3.86 -30.58
CA SER A 63 7.34 -3.82 -31.88
C SER A 63 8.12 -3.03 -32.94
N LEU A 64 8.67 -1.85 -32.59
CA LEU A 64 9.52 -1.06 -33.48
C LEU A 64 10.80 -1.80 -33.87
N THR A 65 11.34 -2.62 -32.96
CA THR A 65 12.53 -3.44 -33.23
C THR A 65 12.21 -4.56 -34.21
N LEU A 66 11.10 -5.26 -34.02
CA LEU A 66 10.63 -6.30 -34.93
C LEU A 66 10.26 -5.76 -36.32
N ALA A 67 9.68 -4.56 -36.38
CA ALA A 67 9.31 -3.89 -37.62
C ALA A 67 10.50 -3.29 -38.38
N GLY A 68 11.73 -3.37 -37.85
CA GLY A 68 12.91 -2.77 -38.49
C GLY A 68 12.87 -1.23 -38.53
N ALA A 69 12.11 -0.61 -37.61
CA ALA A 69 11.91 0.83 -37.56
C ALA A 69 13.22 1.61 -37.38
N ASP A 70 13.17 2.90 -37.73
CA ASP A 70 14.35 3.74 -37.75
C ASP A 70 14.97 3.97 -36.36
N LYS A 71 16.20 4.50 -36.35
CA LYS A 71 16.95 4.77 -35.12
C LYS A 71 16.29 5.86 -34.26
N SER A 72 15.58 6.79 -34.88
CA SER A 72 15.01 7.97 -34.20
C SER A 72 13.81 7.60 -33.32
N GLU A 73 12.94 6.71 -33.81
CA GLU A 73 11.78 6.21 -33.07
C GLU A 73 12.20 5.36 -31.88
N LYS A 74 13.22 4.51 -32.06
CA LYS A 74 13.82 3.71 -30.98
C LYS A 74 14.46 4.61 -29.92
N GLN A 75 15.19 5.64 -30.33
CA GLN A 75 15.78 6.61 -29.40
C GLN A 75 14.72 7.40 -28.62
N TYR A 76 13.59 7.74 -29.24
CA TYR A 76 12.47 8.34 -28.54
C TYR A 76 11.96 7.43 -27.42
N CYS A 77 11.65 6.17 -27.72
CA CYS A 77 11.18 5.22 -26.71
C CYS A 77 12.18 5.03 -25.57
N MET A 78 13.48 4.94 -25.87
CA MET A 78 14.53 4.84 -24.85
C MET A 78 14.57 6.07 -23.94
N ARG A 79 14.44 7.29 -24.49
CA ARG A 79 14.38 8.51 -23.68
C ARG A 79 13.16 8.55 -22.76
N GLU A 80 12.00 8.14 -23.26
CA GLU A 80 10.80 8.07 -22.43
C GLU A 80 10.94 7.02 -21.32
N LEU A 81 11.55 5.86 -21.58
CA LEU A 81 11.86 4.88 -20.54
C LEU A 81 12.77 5.45 -19.45
N PHE A 82 13.79 6.24 -19.81
CA PHE A 82 14.63 6.92 -18.82
C PHE A 82 13.83 7.91 -17.98
N ARG A 83 12.98 8.74 -18.59
CA ARG A 83 12.10 9.67 -17.86
C ARG A 83 11.15 8.95 -16.92
N ILE A 84 10.57 7.82 -17.33
CA ILE A 84 9.70 7.01 -16.47
C ILE A 84 10.49 6.46 -15.26
N ASN A 85 11.71 5.97 -15.48
CA ASN A 85 12.58 5.49 -14.41
C ASN A 85 12.99 6.62 -13.44
N GLU A 86 13.26 7.82 -13.93
CA GLU A 86 13.51 8.99 -13.08
C GLU A 86 12.30 9.28 -12.16
N ARG A 87 11.08 9.22 -12.70
CA ARG A 87 9.85 9.41 -11.92
C ARG A 87 9.65 8.33 -10.85
N PHE A 88 10.06 7.08 -11.11
CA PHE A 88 10.10 6.05 -10.06
C PHE A 88 11.09 6.42 -8.94
N GLY A 89 12.25 6.98 -9.30
CA GLY A 89 13.23 7.50 -8.35
C GLY A 89 12.65 8.60 -7.46
N ASP A 90 11.91 9.55 -8.05
CA ASP A 90 11.26 10.65 -7.31
C ASP A 90 10.21 10.15 -6.30
N LEU A 91 9.57 9.01 -6.57
CA LEU A 91 8.60 8.40 -5.66
C LEU A 91 9.23 7.59 -4.52
N ALA A 92 10.54 7.27 -4.58
CA ALA A 92 11.19 6.41 -3.60
C ALA A 92 11.17 6.98 -2.17
N ALA A 93 11.54 8.25 -1.99
CA ALA A 93 11.53 8.89 -0.66
C ALA A 93 10.11 9.08 -0.08
N PRO A 94 9.12 9.57 -0.86
CA PRO A 94 7.71 9.58 -0.44
C PRO A 94 7.19 8.19 -0.06
N TRP A 95 7.55 7.16 -0.83
CA TRP A 95 7.16 5.76 -0.58
C TRP A 95 7.64 5.29 0.78
N VAL A 96 8.95 5.34 1.04
CA VAL A 96 9.54 4.88 2.30
C VAL A 96 8.86 5.55 3.51
N LYS A 97 8.57 6.85 3.39
CA LYS A 97 7.89 7.60 4.45
C LYS A 97 6.43 7.18 4.63
N ALA A 98 5.69 6.94 3.55
CA ALA A 98 4.30 6.51 3.61
C ALA A 98 4.18 5.08 4.13
N GLU A 99 5.03 4.18 3.65
CA GLU A 99 5.11 2.78 4.08
C GLU A 99 5.44 2.66 5.57
N ALA A 100 6.45 3.38 6.05
CA ALA A 100 6.81 3.39 7.47
C ALA A 100 5.63 3.85 8.36
N LYS A 101 4.89 4.88 7.92
CA LYS A 101 3.69 5.35 8.64
C LYS A 101 2.57 4.32 8.62
N MET A 102 2.36 3.65 7.50
CA MET A 102 1.35 2.62 7.35
C MET A 102 1.65 1.41 8.26
N ILE A 103 2.89 0.94 8.26
CA ILE A 103 3.36 -0.14 9.15
C ILE A 103 3.18 0.24 10.62
N ALA A 104 3.56 1.46 11.01
CA ALA A 104 3.40 1.93 12.38
C ALA A 104 1.92 2.01 12.79
N ALA A 105 1.05 2.50 11.91
CA ALA A 105 -0.38 2.58 12.16
C ALA A 105 -1.02 1.19 12.26
N ARG A 106 -0.63 0.24 11.39
CA ARG A 106 -1.09 -1.15 11.45
C ARG A 106 -0.70 -1.81 12.77
N LYS A 107 0.57 -1.68 13.18
CA LYS A 107 1.03 -2.18 14.50
C LYS A 107 0.24 -1.58 15.66
N ALA A 108 -0.19 -0.31 15.58
CA ALA A 108 -1.02 0.30 16.60
C ALA A 108 -2.44 -0.28 16.63
N VAL A 109 -3.02 -0.57 15.46
CA VAL A 109 -4.31 -1.30 15.34
C VAL A 109 -4.20 -2.67 15.98
N ASP A 110 -3.18 -3.46 15.63
CA ASP A 110 -2.99 -4.82 16.14
C ASP A 110 -2.88 -4.84 17.67
N ARG A 111 -2.15 -3.88 18.25
CA ARG A 111 -2.06 -3.72 19.72
C ARG A 111 -3.40 -3.42 20.37
N VAL A 112 -4.22 -2.57 19.74
CA VAL A 112 -5.56 -2.25 20.26
C VAL A 112 -6.47 -3.47 20.17
N LEU A 113 -6.44 -4.22 19.06
CA LEU A 113 -7.21 -5.45 18.89
C LEU A 113 -6.87 -6.47 19.98
N ALA A 114 -5.57 -6.72 20.21
CA ALA A 114 -5.11 -7.56 21.31
C ALA A 114 -5.63 -7.06 22.68
N THR A 115 -5.60 -5.74 22.93
CA THR A 115 -6.09 -5.14 24.19
C THR A 115 -7.61 -5.27 24.37
N VAL A 116 -8.38 -5.23 23.28
CA VAL A 116 -9.85 -5.44 23.29
C VAL A 116 -10.20 -6.92 23.48
N GLY A 117 -9.21 -7.80 23.38
CA GLY A 117 -9.33 -9.23 23.59
C GLY A 117 -9.50 -10.02 22.30
N PHE A 118 -9.43 -9.37 21.12
CA PHE A 118 -9.26 -10.03 19.81
C PHE A 118 -7.85 -10.62 19.75
N GLU A 119 -7.65 -11.65 20.55
CA GLU A 119 -6.53 -12.57 20.42
C GLU A 119 -6.96 -13.62 19.38
N PRO A 120 -6.09 -13.97 18.41
CA PRO A 120 -6.32 -15.14 17.57
C PRO A 120 -6.54 -16.33 18.51
N ALA A 121 -7.70 -16.97 18.42
CA ALA A 121 -7.94 -18.20 19.15
C ALA A 121 -7.17 -19.31 18.44
N SER A 122 -5.92 -19.52 18.89
CA SER A 122 -5.12 -20.70 18.58
C SER A 122 -5.86 -21.99 18.85
#